data_AF-A0AAV1IUX6-F1
#
_entry.id   AF-A0AAV1IUX6-F1
#
_cell.length_a   1.000
_cell.length_b   1.000
_cell.length_c   1.000
_cell.angle_alpha   90.00
_cell.angle_beta   90.00
_cell.angle_gamma   90.00
#
_symmetry.space_group_name_H-M   'P 1'
#
loop_
_entity.id
_entity.type
_entity.pdbx_description
1 polymer ?
#
loop_
_entity_poly.entity_id
_entity_poly.type
_entity_poly.pdbx_seq_one_letter_code
_entity_poly.pdbx_strand_id
1 'polypeptide(L)'
;MTITELLDKFNAKLNENTWWSRFVNSQFVQMHAIFGSQLIYIARTFASRGLTEGLISTATRRSSILAVAEDRSYVGRFVSASYGTTSITNKTDRDITLPAGAELLANDQTPLAIINSVVIPAGGTVSGVETKQHEAVSVTFDIEKETLFLTLLLSRELTKEVSSLDVYVITDGVEEKWTYNPLFRMSRDKSKHYSLAYKPTEQLGVKFGDGSMGMMPPAGCQVRIDVMASLGDYTLAEGQKLEPAGNIAQYVESLEFKTDSIITGGSGMETTEETRNRAQYYVAYDEQVVWGGDYRQFIQNVVHGTSWLNVWGEALQEKITGFDVRNINKIFFCGHKPGVSQAQLKSEILKALENVPNELNKRFEYVDTNE
;
A
#
# COMPACT_ATOMS: atom_id res chain seq x y z
N MET A 1 -19.81 -4.28 34.52
CA MET A 1 -20.97 -4.06 35.38
C MET A 1 -22.13 -4.82 34.78
N THR A 2 -22.69 -5.76 35.52
CA THR A 2 -23.76 -6.64 35.03
C THR A 2 -25.12 -5.95 35.14
N ILE A 3 -26.14 -6.49 34.48
CA ILE A 3 -27.52 -5.98 34.61
C ILE A 3 -28.01 -6.10 36.06
N THR A 4 -27.64 -7.18 36.75
CA THR A 4 -27.97 -7.40 38.16
C THR A 4 -27.36 -6.32 39.05
N GLU A 5 -26.08 -5.97 38.85
CA GLU A 5 -25.43 -4.88 39.60
C GLU A 5 -26.08 -3.51 39.35
N LEU A 6 -26.58 -3.26 38.13
CA LEU A 6 -27.31 -2.03 37.82
C LEU A 6 -28.66 -2.00 38.52
N LEU A 7 -29.37 -3.12 38.56
CA LEU A 7 -30.65 -3.27 39.24
C LEU A 7 -30.49 -3.09 40.76
N ASP A 8 -29.45 -3.67 41.35
CA ASP A 8 -29.13 -3.50 42.77
C ASP A 8 -28.83 -2.03 43.09
N LYS A 9 -28.05 -1.34 42.24
CA LYS A 9 -27.79 0.10 42.39
C LYS A 9 -29.03 0.95 42.23
N PHE A 10 -29.91 0.62 41.29
CA PHE A 10 -31.16 1.33 41.06
C PHE A 10 -32.09 1.17 42.27
N ASN A 11 -32.23 -0.05 42.79
CA ASN A 11 -33.01 -0.34 43.99
C ASN A 11 -32.41 0.34 45.24
N ALA A 12 -31.09 0.36 45.39
CA ALA A 12 -30.42 1.09 46.46
C ALA A 12 -30.74 2.59 46.41
N LYS A 13 -30.71 3.19 45.21
CA LYS A 13 -31.07 4.62 45.02
C LYS A 13 -32.54 4.91 45.28
N LEU A 14 -33.44 3.99 44.94
CA LEU A 14 -34.86 4.12 45.29
C LEU A 14 -35.10 4.02 46.80
N ASN A 15 -34.34 3.16 47.51
CA ASN A 15 -34.41 3.04 48.97
C ASN A 15 -33.93 4.30 49.70
N GLU A 16 -32.99 5.06 49.13
CA GLU A 16 -32.54 6.35 49.68
C GLU A 16 -33.65 7.43 49.63
N ASN A 17 -34.66 7.26 48.78
CA ASN A 17 -35.75 8.23 48.65
C ASN A 17 -36.93 7.89 49.57
N THR A 18 -37.30 8.82 50.45
CA THR A 18 -38.35 8.65 51.47
C THR A 18 -39.74 8.36 50.92
N TRP A 19 -40.03 8.77 49.68
CA TRP A 19 -41.30 8.50 49.02
C TRP A 19 -41.29 7.17 48.27
N TRP A 20 -40.23 6.90 47.49
CA TRP A 20 -40.13 5.71 46.64
C TRP A 20 -39.81 4.42 47.41
N SER A 21 -39.16 4.50 48.58
CA SER A 21 -38.77 3.32 49.38
C SER A 21 -39.94 2.40 49.74
N ARG A 22 -41.16 2.95 49.85
CA ARG A 22 -42.41 2.20 50.14
C ARG A 22 -42.81 1.23 49.04
N PHE A 23 -42.33 1.44 47.82
CA PHE A 23 -42.76 0.72 46.62
C PHE A 23 -41.69 -0.20 46.04
N VAL A 24 -40.50 -0.29 46.66
CA VAL A 24 -39.33 -1.01 46.13
C VAL A 24 -39.60 -2.49 45.86
N ASN A 25 -40.49 -3.12 46.64
CA ASN A 25 -40.91 -4.52 46.45
C ASN A 25 -42.18 -4.68 45.59
N SER A 26 -42.72 -3.60 45.04
CA SER A 26 -43.88 -3.68 44.14
C SER A 26 -43.46 -4.18 42.76
N GLN A 27 -44.31 -4.98 42.12
CA GLN A 27 -44.09 -5.44 40.75
C GLN A 27 -43.92 -4.27 39.77
N PHE A 28 -44.61 -3.16 39.99
CA PHE A 28 -44.52 -1.96 39.16
C PHE A 28 -43.11 -1.34 39.19
N VAL A 29 -42.56 -1.13 40.38
CA VAL A 29 -41.21 -0.55 40.55
C VAL A 29 -40.14 -1.53 40.08
N GLN A 30 -40.32 -2.84 40.32
CA GLN A 30 -39.40 -3.86 39.82
C GLN A 30 -39.33 -3.87 38.29
N MET A 31 -40.47 -3.79 37.59
CA MET A 31 -40.48 -3.70 36.12
C MET A 31 -39.80 -2.43 35.61
N HIS A 32 -40.03 -1.28 36.25
CA HIS A 32 -39.36 -0.02 35.89
C HIS A 32 -37.85 -0.06 36.17
N ALA A 33 -37.45 -0.67 37.28
CA ALA A 33 -36.04 -0.85 37.62
C ALA A 33 -35.32 -1.77 36.63
N ILE A 34 -35.97 -2.85 36.19
CA ILE A 34 -35.45 -3.73 35.14
C ILE A 34 -35.30 -2.96 33.83
N PHE A 35 -36.34 -2.26 33.40
CA PHE A 35 -36.32 -1.49 32.16
C PHE A 35 -35.25 -0.39 32.16
N GLY A 36 -35.16 0.40 33.25
CA GLY A 36 -34.14 1.42 33.41
C GLY A 36 -32.73 0.84 33.43
N SER A 37 -32.53 -0.30 34.10
CA SER A 37 -31.25 -1.00 34.13
C SER A 37 -30.84 -1.51 32.74
N GLN A 38 -31.79 -2.03 31.96
CA GLN A 38 -31.55 -2.45 30.58
C GLN A 38 -31.17 -1.27 29.68
N LEU A 39 -31.88 -0.14 29.78
CA LEU A 39 -31.55 1.07 29.02
C LEU A 39 -30.13 1.57 29.35
N ILE A 40 -29.77 1.66 30.63
CA ILE A 40 -28.44 2.08 31.07
C ILE A 40 -27.38 1.09 30.60
N TYR A 41 -27.65 -0.22 30.70
CA TYR A 41 -26.74 -1.25 30.23
C TYR A 41 -26.47 -1.13 28.72
N ILE A 42 -27.52 -0.93 27.92
CA ILE A 42 -27.42 -0.75 26.48
C ILE A 42 -26.61 0.52 26.16
N ALA A 43 -26.98 1.66 26.75
CA ALA A 43 -26.30 2.93 26.54
C ALA A 43 -24.81 2.85 26.91
N ARG A 44 -24.49 2.26 28.06
CA ARG A 44 -23.11 2.02 28.49
C ARG A 44 -22.36 1.09 27.56
N THR A 45 -23.00 0.02 27.08
CA THR A 45 -22.37 -0.92 26.15
C THR A 45 -22.03 -0.22 24.84
N PHE A 46 -22.94 0.60 24.31
CA PHE A 46 -22.66 1.42 23.13
C PHE A 46 -21.55 2.44 23.38
N ALA A 47 -21.57 3.17 24.50
CA ALA A 47 -20.53 4.13 24.84
C ALA A 47 -19.15 3.46 25.03
N SER A 48 -19.10 2.32 25.72
CA SER A 48 -17.88 1.55 25.92
C SER A 48 -17.33 1.03 24.59
N ARG A 49 -18.19 0.54 23.69
CA ARG A 49 -17.78 0.13 22.34
C ARG A 49 -17.27 1.32 21.54
N GLY A 50 -17.93 2.47 21.62
CA GLY A 50 -17.46 3.70 20.97
C GLY A 50 -16.07 4.12 21.45
N LEU A 51 -15.82 4.06 22.76
CA LEU A 51 -14.50 4.33 23.34
C LEU A 51 -13.44 3.33 22.87
N THR A 52 -13.77 2.03 22.84
CA THR A 52 -12.87 0.99 22.34
C THR A 52 -12.55 1.18 20.85
N GLU A 53 -13.53 1.55 20.03
CA GLU A 53 -13.35 1.73 18.58
C GLU A 53 -12.70 3.08 18.22
N GLY A 54 -12.71 4.07 19.13
CA GLY A 54 -12.16 5.41 18.87
C GLY A 54 -10.63 5.49 18.87
N LEU A 55 -9.93 4.49 19.43
CA LEU A 55 -8.47 4.45 19.44
C LEU A 55 -7.96 3.27 18.61
N ILE A 56 -7.00 3.53 17.73
CA ILE A 56 -6.44 2.50 16.83
C ILE A 56 -5.87 1.27 17.58
N SER A 57 -5.34 1.47 18.78
CA SER A 57 -4.77 0.40 19.61
C SER A 57 -5.81 -0.51 20.24
N THR A 58 -7.03 -0.01 20.49
CA THR A 58 -8.12 -0.78 21.11
C THR A 58 -9.20 -1.18 20.12
N ALA A 59 -9.23 -0.57 18.93
CA ALA A 59 -10.23 -0.84 17.92
C ALA A 59 -10.19 -2.29 17.46
N THR A 60 -11.37 -2.93 17.46
CA THR A 60 -11.52 -4.33 17.06
C THR A 60 -12.04 -4.46 15.64
N ARG A 61 -12.78 -3.47 15.14
CA ARG A 61 -13.30 -3.48 13.78
C ARG A 61 -12.26 -2.98 12.80
N ARG A 62 -12.07 -3.72 11.70
CA ARG A 62 -11.20 -3.32 10.58
C ARG A 62 -11.58 -1.93 10.06
N SER A 63 -12.86 -1.63 9.87
CA SER A 63 -13.33 -0.30 9.42
C SER A 63 -12.86 0.85 10.32
N SER A 64 -12.86 0.65 11.65
CA SER A 64 -12.41 1.68 12.60
C SER A 64 -10.90 1.87 12.53
N ILE A 65 -10.15 0.77 12.40
CA ILE A 65 -8.69 0.81 12.22
C ILE A 65 -8.33 1.54 10.93
N LEU A 66 -9.05 1.25 9.84
CA LEU A 66 -8.88 1.91 8.55
C LEU A 66 -9.26 3.39 8.60
N ALA A 67 -10.31 3.77 9.34
CA ALA A 67 -10.65 5.18 9.53
C ALA A 67 -9.51 5.95 10.20
N VAL A 68 -8.92 5.40 11.26
CA VAL A 68 -7.79 6.04 11.93
C VAL A 68 -6.51 5.97 11.07
N ALA A 69 -6.35 4.93 10.24
CA ALA A 69 -5.27 4.87 9.26
C ALA A 69 -5.43 5.97 8.19
N GLU A 70 -6.65 6.22 7.73
CA GLU A 70 -6.98 7.31 6.80
C GLU A 70 -6.67 8.69 7.40
N ASP A 71 -7.04 8.92 8.66
CA ASP A 71 -6.72 10.17 9.38
C ASP A 71 -5.19 10.41 9.43
N ARG A 72 -4.41 9.33 9.46
CA ARG A 72 -2.94 9.36 9.42
C ARG A 72 -2.38 9.34 8.01
N SER A 73 -3.24 9.31 6.99
CA SER A 73 -2.89 9.15 5.58
C SER A 73 -2.04 7.90 5.29
N TYR A 74 -2.19 6.86 6.11
CA TYR A 74 -1.53 5.58 5.88
C TYR A 74 -2.32 4.74 4.89
N VAL A 75 -1.64 4.28 3.84
CA VAL A 75 -2.15 3.28 2.91
C VAL A 75 -1.27 2.04 3.05
N GLY A 76 -1.92 0.88 3.24
CA GLY A 76 -1.21 -0.39 3.39
C GLY A 76 -0.46 -0.78 2.12
N ARG A 77 0.54 -1.67 2.25
CA ARG A 77 1.27 -2.19 1.09
C ARG A 77 0.31 -2.80 0.06
N PHE A 78 0.64 -2.60 -1.21
CA PHE A 78 -0.03 -3.27 -2.32
C PHE A 78 0.33 -4.75 -2.37
N VAL A 79 -0.51 -5.50 -3.08
CA VAL A 79 -0.31 -6.92 -3.33
C VAL A 79 0.97 -7.10 -4.15
N SER A 80 1.82 -8.03 -3.74
CA SER A 80 2.99 -8.39 -4.54
C SER A 80 2.63 -9.55 -5.46
N ALA A 81 2.79 -9.36 -6.77
CA ALA A 81 2.51 -10.41 -7.75
C ALA A 81 3.50 -11.57 -7.66
N SER A 82 3.00 -12.79 -7.78
CA SER A 82 3.84 -13.97 -8.02
C SER A 82 4.61 -13.83 -9.33
N TYR A 83 5.85 -14.33 -9.33
CA TYR A 83 6.79 -14.21 -10.44
C TYR A 83 7.47 -15.53 -10.75
N GLY A 84 7.93 -15.68 -11.99
CA GLY A 84 8.72 -16.81 -12.45
C GLY A 84 9.16 -16.60 -13.91
N THR A 85 9.60 -17.68 -14.55
CA THR A 85 10.06 -17.64 -15.94
C THR A 85 9.27 -18.58 -16.83
N THR A 86 9.12 -18.20 -18.10
CA THR A 86 8.46 -19.00 -19.14
C THR A 86 9.37 -19.18 -20.36
N SER A 87 9.20 -20.29 -21.06
CA SER A 87 9.75 -20.51 -22.39
C SER A 87 8.68 -20.29 -23.44
N ILE A 88 9.12 -19.72 -24.56
CA ILE A 88 8.28 -19.41 -25.71
C ILE A 88 8.91 -20.02 -26.95
N THR A 89 8.18 -20.91 -27.62
CA THR A 89 8.58 -21.52 -28.88
C THR A 89 7.75 -20.94 -30.02
N ASN A 90 8.41 -20.40 -31.04
CA ASN A 90 7.78 -19.92 -32.26
C ASN A 90 7.70 -21.04 -33.30
N LYS A 91 6.49 -21.34 -33.77
CA LYS A 91 6.21 -22.39 -34.78
C LYS A 91 6.18 -21.86 -36.21
N THR A 92 6.39 -20.56 -36.39
CA THR A 92 6.31 -19.89 -37.70
C THR A 92 7.70 -19.67 -38.30
N ASP A 93 7.71 -19.41 -39.60
CA ASP A 93 8.93 -19.10 -40.37
C ASP A 93 9.31 -17.60 -40.32
N ARG A 94 8.74 -16.83 -39.39
CA ARG A 94 9.01 -15.40 -39.22
C ARG A 94 9.29 -15.08 -37.77
N ASP A 95 10.16 -14.09 -37.55
CA ASP A 95 10.43 -13.58 -36.21
C ASP A 95 9.17 -12.89 -35.67
N ILE A 96 8.83 -13.17 -34.40
CA ILE A 96 7.68 -12.58 -33.70
C ILE A 96 8.20 -11.79 -32.51
N THR A 97 7.80 -10.52 -32.41
CA THR A 97 8.11 -9.67 -31.27
C THR A 97 6.88 -9.53 -30.39
N LEU A 98 7.00 -9.91 -29.11
CA LEU A 98 5.98 -9.70 -28.10
C LEU A 98 6.28 -8.41 -27.33
N PRO A 99 5.29 -7.53 -27.14
CA PRO A 99 5.44 -6.35 -26.29
C PRO A 99 5.51 -6.76 -24.81
N ALA A 100 6.04 -5.86 -23.98
CA ALA A 100 5.84 -5.95 -22.52
C ALA A 100 4.34 -5.88 -22.20
N GLY A 101 3.89 -6.64 -21.21
CA GLY A 101 2.47 -6.78 -20.88
C GLY A 101 1.70 -7.70 -21.85
N ALA A 102 2.38 -8.57 -22.59
CA ALA A 102 1.71 -9.61 -23.37
C ALA A 102 0.98 -10.60 -22.45
N GLU A 103 -0.33 -10.77 -22.67
CA GLU A 103 -1.23 -11.52 -21.78
C GLU A 103 -1.25 -13.03 -22.08
N LEU A 104 -1.13 -13.84 -21.04
CA LEU A 104 -1.11 -15.29 -21.07
C LEU A 104 -2.14 -15.81 -20.06
N LEU A 105 -2.84 -16.88 -20.40
CA LEU A 105 -3.74 -17.58 -19.50
C LEU A 105 -3.14 -18.91 -19.08
N ALA A 106 -3.16 -19.19 -17.78
CA ALA A 106 -2.93 -20.53 -17.27
C ALA A 106 -4.16 -21.42 -17.49
N ASN A 107 -4.01 -22.73 -17.27
CA ASN A 107 -5.10 -23.71 -17.46
C ASN A 107 -6.34 -23.42 -16.60
N ASP A 108 -6.14 -22.78 -15.44
CA ASP A 108 -7.19 -22.34 -14.52
C ASP A 108 -7.82 -20.99 -14.91
N GLN A 109 -7.48 -20.45 -16.09
CA GLN A 109 -7.87 -19.13 -16.59
C GLN A 109 -7.31 -17.95 -15.79
N THR A 110 -6.26 -18.16 -14.99
CA THR A 110 -5.57 -17.06 -14.31
C THR A 110 -4.74 -16.27 -15.32
N PRO A 111 -4.87 -14.93 -15.40
CA PRO A 111 -4.05 -14.10 -16.25
C PRO A 111 -2.64 -13.92 -15.67
N LEU A 112 -1.66 -14.05 -16.56
CA LEU A 112 -0.26 -13.73 -16.39
C LEU A 112 0.17 -12.78 -17.50
N ALA A 113 1.22 -12.02 -17.27
CA ALA A 113 1.82 -11.23 -18.34
C ALA A 113 3.35 -11.18 -18.27
N ILE A 114 3.92 -10.96 -19.44
CA ILE A 114 5.36 -10.88 -19.65
C ILE A 114 5.86 -9.50 -19.24
N ILE A 115 6.96 -9.43 -18.49
CA ILE A 115 7.47 -8.15 -17.95
C ILE A 115 8.15 -7.31 -19.04
N ASN A 116 8.96 -7.94 -19.89
CA ASN A 116 9.81 -7.26 -20.86
C ASN A 116 9.46 -7.68 -22.28
N SER A 117 9.68 -6.81 -23.26
CA SER A 117 9.50 -7.18 -24.67
C SER A 117 10.49 -8.28 -25.06
N VAL A 118 10.03 -9.28 -25.80
CA VAL A 118 10.85 -10.41 -26.25
C VAL A 118 10.73 -10.58 -27.75
N VAL A 119 11.88 -10.74 -28.43
CA VAL A 119 11.95 -11.12 -29.85
C VAL A 119 12.20 -12.62 -29.92
N ILE A 120 11.30 -13.34 -30.60
CA ILE A 120 11.34 -14.80 -30.72
C ILE A 120 11.69 -15.14 -32.17
N PRO A 121 12.87 -15.71 -32.44
CA PRO A 121 13.30 -16.02 -33.80
C PRO A 121 12.39 -17.08 -34.44
N ALA A 122 12.29 -17.06 -35.76
CA ALA A 122 11.56 -18.06 -36.56
C ALA A 122 11.99 -19.49 -36.20
N GLY A 123 11.03 -20.36 -35.91
CA GLY A 123 11.28 -21.75 -35.51
C GLY A 123 12.07 -21.96 -34.20
N GLY A 124 12.39 -20.88 -33.48
CA GLY A 124 13.25 -20.92 -32.31
C GLY A 124 12.50 -20.89 -30.98
N THR A 125 13.23 -21.22 -29.90
CA THR A 125 12.75 -21.13 -28.51
C THR A 125 13.56 -20.09 -27.75
N VAL A 126 12.87 -19.22 -27.03
CA VAL A 126 13.46 -18.33 -26.02
C VAL A 126 13.02 -18.83 -24.64
N SER A 127 13.98 -19.18 -23.80
CA SER A 127 13.76 -19.61 -22.41
C SER A 127 14.10 -18.50 -21.42
N GLY A 128 13.55 -18.59 -20.20
CA GLY A 128 13.88 -17.66 -19.13
C GLY A 128 13.18 -16.30 -19.25
N VAL A 129 12.04 -16.23 -19.93
CA VAL A 129 11.26 -15.00 -20.09
C VAL A 129 10.55 -14.67 -18.79
N GLU A 130 10.87 -13.52 -18.19
CA GLU A 130 10.26 -13.10 -16.93
C GLU A 130 8.75 -12.88 -17.08
N THR A 131 7.97 -13.58 -16.26
CA THR A 131 6.51 -13.59 -16.29
C THR A 131 5.98 -13.38 -14.88
N LYS A 132 4.92 -12.57 -14.74
CA LYS A 132 4.25 -12.31 -13.46
C LYS A 132 2.77 -12.60 -13.57
N GLN A 133 2.16 -12.91 -12.43
CA GLN A 133 0.70 -12.99 -12.33
C GLN A 133 0.17 -11.57 -12.16
N HIS A 134 -0.33 -10.97 -13.24
CA HIS A 134 -1.00 -9.67 -13.22
C HIS A 134 -1.95 -9.52 -14.39
N GLU A 135 -2.96 -8.67 -14.20
CA GLU A 135 -3.96 -8.29 -15.17
C GLU A 135 -4.06 -6.76 -15.22
N ALA A 136 -4.09 -6.18 -16.43
CA ALA A 136 -4.25 -4.74 -16.59
C ALA A 136 -5.75 -4.39 -16.61
N VAL A 137 -6.20 -3.61 -15.62
CA VAL A 137 -7.59 -3.17 -15.48
C VAL A 137 -7.64 -1.65 -15.45
N SER A 138 -8.37 -1.05 -16.38
CA SER A 138 -8.58 0.41 -16.43
C SER A 138 -9.96 0.77 -15.90
N VAL A 139 -10.00 1.69 -14.93
CA VAL A 139 -11.25 2.25 -14.39
C VAL A 139 -11.33 3.72 -14.74
N THR A 140 -12.45 4.15 -15.31
CA THR A 140 -12.62 5.50 -15.83
C THR A 140 -13.71 6.24 -15.08
N PHE A 141 -13.46 7.52 -14.77
CA PHE A 141 -14.38 8.40 -14.06
C PHE A 141 -14.54 9.72 -14.80
N ASP A 142 -15.78 10.14 -15.03
CA ASP A 142 -16.08 11.43 -15.63
C ASP A 142 -16.21 12.52 -14.53
N ILE A 143 -15.53 13.65 -14.73
CA ILE A 143 -15.51 14.74 -13.76
C ILE A 143 -16.49 15.83 -14.17
N GLU A 144 -17.65 15.88 -13.53
CA GLU A 144 -18.68 16.87 -13.86
C GLU A 144 -18.33 18.28 -13.35
N LYS A 145 -17.68 18.38 -12.19
CA LYS A 145 -17.36 19.64 -11.53
C LYS A 145 -16.05 19.57 -10.77
N GLU A 146 -15.33 20.68 -10.75
CA GLU A 146 -14.17 20.85 -9.87
C GLU A 146 -14.61 20.76 -8.41
N THR A 147 -14.07 19.80 -7.69
CA THR A 147 -14.39 19.54 -6.30
C THR A 147 -13.10 19.49 -5.50
N LEU A 148 -13.05 20.30 -4.43
CA LEU A 148 -11.92 20.34 -3.51
C LEU A 148 -11.70 18.94 -2.91
N PHE A 149 -10.47 18.44 -2.95
CA PHE A 149 -10.11 17.11 -2.42
C PHE A 149 -10.96 15.95 -2.97
N LEU A 150 -11.33 16.03 -4.26
CA LEU A 150 -12.02 14.95 -4.94
C LEU A 150 -11.30 13.62 -4.70
N THR A 151 -12.07 12.60 -4.29
CA THR A 151 -11.54 11.24 -4.08
C THR A 151 -12.33 10.27 -4.94
N LEU A 152 -11.66 9.64 -5.90
CA LEU A 152 -12.23 8.60 -6.75
C LEU A 152 -11.97 7.24 -6.12
N LEU A 153 -13.02 6.44 -5.91
CA LEU A 153 -12.92 5.17 -5.18
C LEU A 153 -12.94 4.00 -6.15
N LEU A 154 -11.99 3.09 -5.99
CA LEU A 154 -12.01 1.78 -6.65
C LEU A 154 -13.06 0.87 -6.00
N SER A 155 -13.50 -0.16 -6.72
CA SER A 155 -14.36 -1.20 -6.16
C SER A 155 -13.61 -1.95 -5.04
N ARG A 156 -14.38 -2.55 -4.11
CA ARG A 156 -13.80 -3.33 -3.00
C ARG A 156 -13.05 -4.56 -3.47
N GLU A 157 -13.49 -5.14 -4.58
CA GLU A 157 -12.89 -6.32 -5.20
C GLU A 157 -11.55 -5.95 -5.82
N LEU A 158 -11.53 -4.95 -6.72
CA LEU A 158 -10.30 -4.48 -7.35
C LEU A 158 -9.27 -3.97 -6.34
N THR A 159 -9.74 -3.30 -5.27
CA THR A 159 -8.87 -2.82 -4.19
C THR A 159 -8.02 -3.95 -3.59
N LYS A 160 -8.57 -5.16 -3.43
CA LYS A 160 -7.86 -6.30 -2.82
C LYS A 160 -6.73 -6.85 -3.67
N GLU A 161 -6.74 -6.53 -4.97
CA GLU A 161 -5.84 -7.10 -5.97
C GLU A 161 -4.85 -6.05 -6.50
N VAL A 162 -4.92 -4.79 -6.08
CA VAL A 162 -4.02 -3.73 -6.57
C VAL A 162 -2.57 -4.09 -6.23
N SER A 163 -1.75 -4.26 -7.28
CA SER A 163 -0.29 -4.41 -7.19
C SER A 163 0.44 -3.11 -7.52
N SER A 164 -0.03 -2.40 -8.54
CA SER A 164 0.38 -1.02 -8.84
C SER A 164 -0.78 -0.25 -9.46
N LEU A 165 -0.71 1.08 -9.40
CA LEU A 165 -1.63 1.93 -10.14
C LEU A 165 -0.90 3.11 -10.78
N ASP A 166 -1.43 3.55 -11.91
CA ASP A 166 -1.10 4.80 -12.56
C ASP A 166 -2.37 5.61 -12.81
N VAL A 167 -2.27 6.93 -12.71
CA VAL A 167 -3.41 7.83 -12.89
C VAL A 167 -3.17 8.75 -14.07
N TYR A 168 -4.11 8.76 -15.00
CA TYR A 168 -4.13 9.60 -16.19
C TYR A 168 -5.34 10.52 -16.15
N VAL A 169 -5.11 11.80 -16.41
CA VAL A 169 -6.19 12.79 -16.58
C VAL A 169 -6.25 13.17 -18.04
N ILE A 170 -7.41 12.96 -18.64
CA ILE A 170 -7.69 13.15 -20.05
C ILE A 170 -8.51 14.44 -20.19
N THR A 171 -7.90 15.45 -20.78
CA THR A 171 -8.55 16.75 -21.05
C THR A 171 -8.52 17.01 -22.54
N ASP A 172 -9.68 17.22 -23.17
CA ASP A 172 -9.81 17.45 -24.62
C ASP A 172 -9.07 16.41 -25.48
N GLY A 173 -9.05 15.14 -25.03
CA GLY A 173 -8.38 14.03 -25.72
C GLY A 173 -6.86 13.95 -25.51
N VAL A 174 -6.27 14.85 -24.71
CA VAL A 174 -4.86 14.77 -24.30
C VAL A 174 -4.77 14.03 -22.97
N GLU A 175 -4.07 12.89 -22.98
CA GLU A 175 -3.81 12.10 -21.78
C GLU A 175 -2.56 12.60 -21.06
N GLU A 176 -2.69 12.94 -19.79
CA GLU A 176 -1.57 13.37 -18.96
C GLU A 176 -1.44 12.47 -17.74
N LYS A 177 -0.26 11.85 -17.57
CA LYS A 177 0.05 11.07 -16.37
C LYS A 177 0.30 12.00 -15.19
N TRP A 178 -0.45 11.81 -14.12
CA TRP A 178 -0.23 12.51 -12.86
C TRP A 178 0.70 11.71 -11.96
N THR A 179 1.41 12.38 -11.06
CA THR A 179 2.43 11.74 -10.21
C THR A 179 1.89 11.49 -8.81
N TYR A 180 2.12 10.28 -8.29
CA TYR A 180 1.84 9.98 -6.89
C TYR A 180 2.72 10.84 -5.97
N ASN A 181 2.09 11.60 -5.09
CA ASN A 181 2.77 12.39 -4.07
C ASN A 181 2.00 12.28 -2.73
N PRO A 182 2.53 11.52 -1.74
CA PRO A 182 1.87 11.36 -0.46
C PRO A 182 1.71 12.71 0.24
N LEU A 183 0.56 12.92 0.88
CA LEU A 183 0.21 14.16 1.61
C LEU A 183 0.30 15.46 0.78
N PHE A 184 0.33 15.38 -0.56
CA PHE A 184 0.51 16.53 -1.45
C PHE A 184 1.72 17.40 -1.09
N ARG A 185 2.81 16.79 -0.59
CA ARG A 185 3.97 17.55 -0.10
C ARG A 185 4.51 18.47 -1.18
N MET A 186 4.63 19.75 -0.82
CA MET A 186 5.18 20.80 -1.69
C MET A 186 4.46 20.93 -3.04
N SER A 187 3.24 20.39 -3.12
CA SER A 187 2.37 20.57 -4.27
C SER A 187 1.85 22.00 -4.26
N ARG A 188 1.81 22.60 -5.45
CA ARG A 188 1.22 23.91 -5.68
C ARG A 188 -0.02 23.75 -6.55
N ASP A 189 -0.70 24.85 -6.79
CA ASP A 189 -1.85 24.99 -7.67
C ASP A 189 -1.72 24.28 -9.04
N LYS A 190 -0.53 24.28 -9.63
CA LYS A 190 -0.24 23.64 -10.93
C LYS A 190 0.39 22.25 -10.86
N SER A 191 0.61 21.72 -9.65
CA SER A 191 1.24 20.42 -9.48
C SER A 191 0.24 19.31 -9.80
N LYS A 192 0.53 18.53 -10.85
CA LYS A 192 -0.26 17.37 -11.31
C LYS A 192 0.00 16.16 -10.41
N HIS A 193 -0.42 16.27 -9.15
CA HIS A 193 -0.17 15.29 -8.11
C HIS A 193 -1.48 14.65 -7.64
N TYR A 194 -1.40 13.37 -7.28
CA TYR A 194 -2.45 12.68 -6.56
C TYR A 194 -1.90 12.01 -5.31
N SER A 195 -2.76 11.78 -4.34
CA SER A 195 -2.44 11.00 -3.14
C SER A 195 -3.39 9.81 -3.04
N LEU A 196 -3.01 8.82 -2.24
CA LEU A 196 -3.84 7.65 -2.01
C LEU A 196 -4.50 7.78 -0.64
N ALA A 197 -5.76 7.36 -0.56
CA ALA A 197 -6.52 7.35 0.68
C ALA A 197 -7.28 6.03 0.79
N TYR A 198 -7.22 5.37 1.93
CA TYR A 198 -7.97 4.14 2.16
C TYR A 198 -9.22 4.46 2.96
N LYS A 199 -10.41 4.21 2.40
CA LYS A 199 -11.66 4.49 3.10
C LYS A 199 -11.99 3.41 4.14
N PRO A 200 -12.77 3.73 5.18
CA PRO A 200 -13.27 2.75 6.16
C PRO A 200 -14.11 1.64 5.52
N THR A 201 -14.60 1.89 4.30
CA THR A 201 -15.31 0.93 3.46
C THR A 201 -14.38 -0.06 2.76
N GLU A 202 -13.08 -0.10 3.05
CA GLU A 202 -12.10 -1.01 2.41
C GLU A 202 -11.90 -0.74 0.92
N GLN A 203 -12.03 0.52 0.52
CA GLN A 203 -11.82 0.96 -0.85
C GLN A 203 -10.58 1.83 -0.92
N LEU A 204 -9.69 1.52 -1.87
CA LEU A 204 -8.60 2.41 -2.22
C LEU A 204 -9.17 3.58 -3.02
N GLY A 205 -8.83 4.78 -2.59
CA GLY A 205 -9.21 6.02 -3.22
C GLY A 205 -7.99 6.77 -3.76
N VAL A 206 -8.16 7.34 -4.95
CA VAL A 206 -7.23 8.33 -5.51
C VAL A 206 -7.78 9.71 -5.17
N LYS A 207 -7.05 10.44 -4.33
CA LYS A 207 -7.37 11.78 -3.86
C LYS A 207 -6.60 12.81 -4.67
N PHE A 208 -7.28 13.88 -5.07
CA PHE A 208 -6.68 15.04 -5.74
C PHE A 208 -6.57 16.24 -4.80
N GLY A 209 -5.84 17.27 -5.25
CA GLY A 209 -5.65 18.50 -4.48
C GLY A 209 -6.91 19.36 -4.42
N ASP A 210 -6.76 20.56 -3.88
CA ASP A 210 -7.82 21.57 -3.72
C ASP A 210 -7.59 22.82 -4.58
N GLY A 211 -6.59 22.80 -5.46
CA GLY A 211 -6.18 23.93 -6.27
C GLY A 211 -5.17 24.86 -5.57
N SER A 212 -4.86 24.62 -4.29
CA SER A 212 -3.76 25.28 -3.58
C SER A 212 -2.61 24.31 -3.28
N MET A 213 -2.95 23.12 -2.81
CA MET A 213 -2.06 22.01 -2.47
C MET A 213 -2.20 20.87 -3.49
N GLY A 214 -1.93 21.18 -4.75
CA GLY A 214 -2.12 20.28 -5.88
C GLY A 214 -3.28 20.69 -6.77
N MET A 215 -3.13 20.43 -8.06
CA MET A 215 -4.12 20.75 -9.08
C MET A 215 -5.40 19.92 -8.90
N MET A 216 -6.56 20.53 -9.15
CA MET A 216 -7.82 19.81 -9.26
C MET A 216 -8.01 19.32 -10.70
N PRO A 217 -8.55 18.11 -10.91
CA PRO A 217 -9.00 17.70 -12.23
C PRO A 217 -10.02 18.71 -12.77
N PRO A 218 -9.84 19.24 -13.99
CA PRO A 218 -10.76 20.22 -14.58
C PRO A 218 -12.17 19.66 -14.73
N ALA A 219 -13.19 20.51 -14.65
CA ALA A 219 -14.54 20.11 -15.02
C ALA A 219 -14.62 19.69 -16.51
N GLY A 220 -15.33 18.61 -16.79
CA GLY A 220 -15.45 18.04 -18.14
C GLY A 220 -14.30 17.12 -18.55
N CYS A 221 -13.29 16.91 -17.69
CA CYS A 221 -12.23 15.95 -17.94
C CYS A 221 -12.65 14.52 -17.57
N GLN A 222 -11.86 13.55 -18.02
CA GLN A 222 -12.01 12.15 -17.67
C GLN A 222 -10.75 11.66 -16.97
N VAL A 223 -10.90 10.99 -15.83
CA VAL A 223 -9.79 10.40 -15.08
C VAL A 223 -9.78 8.89 -15.32
N ARG A 224 -8.70 8.37 -15.90
CA ARG A 224 -8.45 6.93 -16.05
C ARG A 224 -7.44 6.48 -15.01
N ILE A 225 -7.79 5.47 -14.23
CA ILE A 225 -6.91 4.80 -13.29
C ILE A 225 -6.58 3.44 -13.88
N ASP A 226 -5.32 3.25 -14.27
CA ASP A 226 -4.81 1.99 -14.79
C ASP A 226 -4.21 1.20 -13.62
N VAL A 227 -4.84 0.07 -13.29
CA VAL A 227 -4.49 -0.80 -12.17
C VAL A 227 -3.88 -2.08 -12.71
N MET A 228 -2.73 -2.47 -12.18
CA MET A 228 -2.23 -3.83 -12.33
C MET A 228 -2.78 -4.67 -11.17
N ALA A 229 -3.78 -5.51 -11.47
CA ALA A 229 -4.41 -6.41 -10.52
C ALA A 229 -3.62 -7.72 -10.42
N SER A 230 -3.49 -8.25 -9.21
CA SER A 230 -2.83 -9.53 -8.93
C SER A 230 -3.55 -10.24 -7.77
N LEU A 231 -3.57 -11.57 -7.85
CA LEU A 231 -4.07 -12.47 -6.81
C LEU A 231 -3.10 -12.59 -5.62
N GLY A 232 -1.88 -12.07 -5.74
CA GLY A 232 -0.87 -12.16 -4.68
C GLY A 232 -0.25 -13.54 -4.62
N ASP A 233 -0.58 -14.30 -3.57
CA ASP A 233 -0.04 -15.66 -3.34
C ASP A 233 -0.68 -16.68 -4.30
N TYR A 234 -0.15 -16.69 -5.52
CA TYR A 234 -0.51 -17.64 -6.57
C TYR A 234 0.67 -18.58 -6.85
N THR A 235 0.40 -19.88 -6.98
CA THR A 235 1.43 -20.88 -7.29
C THR A 235 1.07 -21.63 -8.56
N LEU A 236 1.96 -21.56 -9.57
CA LEU A 236 1.88 -22.36 -10.79
C LEU A 236 3.10 -23.26 -10.91
N ALA A 237 2.87 -24.55 -11.17
CA ALA A 237 3.94 -25.53 -11.31
C ALA A 237 4.77 -25.31 -12.59
N GLU A 238 6.00 -25.81 -12.58
CA GLU A 238 6.87 -25.88 -13.76
C GLU A 238 6.30 -26.81 -14.84
N GLY A 239 6.59 -26.52 -16.11
CA GLY A 239 6.19 -27.31 -17.27
C GLY A 239 4.72 -27.19 -17.66
N GLN A 240 3.96 -26.28 -17.05
CA GLN A 240 2.57 -26.02 -17.42
C GLN A 240 2.49 -25.22 -18.71
N LYS A 241 1.57 -25.62 -19.59
CA LYS A 241 1.26 -24.88 -20.81
C LYS A 241 0.47 -23.62 -20.48
N LEU A 242 0.83 -22.51 -21.13
CA LEU A 242 0.08 -21.26 -21.09
C LEU A 242 -0.51 -20.97 -22.48
N GLU A 243 -1.64 -20.28 -22.50
CA GLU A 243 -2.35 -19.91 -23.74
C GLU A 243 -2.26 -18.40 -23.99
N PRO A 244 -1.92 -17.95 -25.20
CA PRO A 244 -1.96 -16.53 -25.55
C PRO A 244 -3.37 -15.95 -25.40
N ALA A 245 -3.49 -14.78 -24.78
CA ALA A 245 -4.75 -14.09 -24.56
C ALA A 245 -4.65 -12.60 -24.87
N GLY A 246 -5.78 -11.90 -24.77
CA GLY A 246 -5.88 -10.45 -24.92
C GLY A 246 -5.17 -9.93 -26.18
N ASN A 247 -4.14 -9.09 -25.95
CA ASN A 247 -3.34 -8.46 -27.00
C ASN A 247 -2.52 -9.41 -27.89
N ILE A 248 -2.36 -10.68 -27.49
CA ILE A 248 -1.61 -11.69 -28.22
C ILE A 248 -2.45 -12.93 -28.58
N ALA A 249 -3.78 -12.86 -28.46
CA ALA A 249 -4.69 -13.96 -28.76
C ALA A 249 -4.57 -14.50 -30.21
N GLN A 250 -4.14 -13.67 -31.17
CA GLN A 250 -3.88 -14.08 -32.55
C GLN A 250 -2.74 -15.10 -32.69
N TYR A 251 -1.88 -15.24 -31.68
CA TYR A 251 -0.71 -16.11 -31.73
C TYR A 251 -0.94 -17.51 -31.14
N VAL A 252 -2.17 -17.88 -30.77
CA VAL A 252 -2.51 -19.20 -30.18
C VAL A 252 -2.00 -20.39 -31.01
N GLU A 253 -2.07 -20.29 -32.34
CA GLU A 253 -1.59 -21.36 -33.24
C GLU A 253 -0.10 -21.21 -33.60
N SER A 254 0.46 -20.02 -33.40
CA SER A 254 1.81 -19.64 -33.85
C SER A 254 2.88 -19.79 -32.76
N LEU A 255 2.49 -19.65 -31.49
CA LEU A 255 3.40 -19.66 -30.35
C LEU A 255 2.98 -20.71 -29.33
N GLU A 256 3.95 -21.37 -28.71
CA GLU A 256 3.74 -22.28 -27.60
C GLU A 256 4.47 -21.77 -26.36
N PHE A 257 3.73 -21.62 -25.26
CA PHE A 257 4.24 -21.11 -23.99
C PHE A 257 4.26 -22.21 -22.94
N LYS A 258 5.36 -22.31 -22.19
CA LYS A 258 5.51 -23.22 -21.05
C LYS A 258 6.18 -22.52 -19.87
N THR A 259 5.83 -22.90 -18.65
CA THR A 259 6.55 -22.43 -17.46
C THR A 259 7.91 -23.13 -17.34
N ASP A 260 8.99 -22.35 -17.24
CA ASP A 260 10.36 -22.83 -17.03
C ASP A 260 10.70 -22.93 -15.54
N SER A 261 10.02 -22.14 -14.71
CA SER A 261 10.14 -22.21 -13.26
C SER A 261 8.76 -22.27 -12.64
N ILE A 262 8.71 -22.66 -11.36
CA ILE A 262 7.53 -22.43 -10.53
C ILE A 262 7.28 -20.92 -10.47
N ILE A 263 6.03 -20.48 -10.69
CA ILE A 263 5.61 -19.08 -10.50
C ILE A 263 5.08 -18.99 -9.08
N THR A 264 5.73 -18.20 -8.22
CA THR A 264 5.40 -18.07 -6.79
C THR A 264 5.98 -16.78 -6.21
N GLY A 265 5.96 -16.60 -4.88
CA GLY A 265 6.61 -15.49 -4.18
C GLY A 265 5.77 -14.21 -4.10
N GLY A 266 4.51 -14.26 -4.53
CA GLY A 266 3.57 -13.18 -4.29
C GLY A 266 3.12 -13.12 -2.83
N SER A 267 2.52 -11.98 -2.45
CA SER A 267 1.97 -11.78 -1.11
C SER A 267 0.69 -10.97 -1.16
N GLY A 268 -0.28 -11.35 -0.33
CA GLY A 268 -1.55 -10.65 -0.24
C GLY A 268 -1.47 -9.29 0.44
N MET A 269 -2.59 -8.58 0.42
CA MET A 269 -2.77 -7.32 1.14
C MET A 269 -2.50 -7.47 2.65
N GLU A 270 -2.10 -6.38 3.30
CA GLU A 270 -1.90 -6.35 4.76
C GLU A 270 -3.11 -6.85 5.55
N THR A 271 -2.82 -7.71 6.50
CA THR A 271 -3.77 -8.11 7.53
C THR A 271 -4.16 -6.92 8.40
N THR A 272 -5.31 -7.01 9.07
CA THR A 272 -5.81 -5.95 9.95
C THR A 272 -4.82 -5.56 11.05
N GLU A 273 -4.09 -6.54 11.59
CA GLU A 273 -3.09 -6.34 12.64
C GLU A 273 -1.82 -5.67 12.12
N GLU A 274 -1.34 -6.07 10.93
CA GLU A 274 -0.23 -5.39 10.26
C GLU A 274 -0.58 -3.92 9.99
N THR A 275 -1.76 -3.66 9.43
CA THR A 275 -2.24 -2.30 9.18
C THR A 275 -2.35 -1.50 10.48
N ARG A 276 -2.88 -2.09 11.56
CA ARG A 276 -2.96 -1.42 12.87
C ARG A 276 -1.58 -0.98 13.35
N ASN A 277 -0.62 -1.91 13.35
CA ASN A 277 0.72 -1.66 13.87
C ASN A 277 1.47 -0.67 12.98
N ARG A 278 1.39 -0.78 11.66
CA ARG A 278 2.08 0.14 10.74
C ARG A 278 1.49 1.53 10.76
N ALA A 279 0.16 1.66 10.76
CA ALA A 279 -0.52 2.96 10.89
C ALA A 279 -0.19 3.64 12.23
N GLN A 280 0.10 2.88 13.29
CA GLN A 280 0.55 3.44 14.57
C GLN A 280 1.86 4.23 14.44
N TYR A 281 2.81 3.72 13.66
CA TYR A 281 4.14 4.28 13.49
C TYR A 281 4.31 5.16 12.25
N TYR A 282 3.36 5.14 11.31
CA TYR A 282 3.49 5.87 10.05
C TYR A 282 3.81 7.36 10.23
N VAL A 283 3.08 8.06 11.11
CA VAL A 283 3.28 9.49 11.39
C VAL A 283 4.68 9.79 11.96
N ALA A 284 5.27 8.84 12.69
CA ALA A 284 6.60 9.04 13.28
C ALA A 284 7.72 8.96 12.24
N TYR A 285 7.55 8.14 11.20
CA TYR A 285 8.55 7.94 10.16
C TYR A 285 8.29 8.79 8.91
N ASP A 286 7.03 9.16 8.65
CA ASP A 286 6.52 10.08 7.61
C ASP A 286 7.24 10.03 6.25
N GLU A 287 7.87 8.92 5.87
CA GLU A 287 8.78 8.81 4.71
C GLU A 287 9.84 9.94 4.60
N GLN A 288 10.02 10.75 5.65
CA GLN A 288 10.98 11.82 5.71
C GLN A 288 12.22 11.30 6.40
N VAL A 289 13.32 11.35 5.67
CA VAL A 289 14.58 10.84 6.18
C VAL A 289 15.34 12.00 6.84
N VAL A 290 15.09 12.19 8.13
CA VAL A 290 15.68 13.28 8.93
C VAL A 290 16.68 12.74 9.94
N TRP A 291 16.30 11.71 10.69
CA TRP A 291 17.12 11.12 11.74
C TRP A 291 17.85 9.87 11.25
N GLY A 292 18.97 9.50 11.90
CA GLY A 292 19.75 8.31 11.52
C GLY A 292 18.94 7.00 11.54
N GLY A 293 17.94 6.90 12.43
CA GLY A 293 17.00 5.77 12.46
C GLY A 293 16.09 5.70 11.23
N ASP A 294 15.65 6.86 10.73
CA ASP A 294 14.79 6.94 9.54
C ASP A 294 15.56 6.51 8.30
N TYR A 295 16.83 6.94 8.18
CA TYR A 295 17.71 6.50 7.07
C TYR A 295 17.90 4.99 7.07
N ARG A 296 18.07 4.38 8.24
CA ARG A 296 18.20 2.93 8.36
C ARG A 296 16.93 2.23 7.89
N GLN A 297 15.77 2.67 8.38
CA GLN A 297 14.48 2.06 8.02
C GLN A 297 14.16 2.25 6.53
N PHE A 298 14.38 3.46 5.99
CA PHE A 298 14.16 3.76 4.57
C PHE A 298 15.01 2.85 3.68
N ILE A 299 16.31 2.73 3.96
CA ILE A 299 17.21 1.87 3.18
C ILE A 299 16.82 0.40 3.33
N GLN A 300 16.43 -0.08 4.51
CA GLN A 300 16.00 -1.47 4.70
C GLN A 300 14.70 -1.81 3.95
N ASN A 301 13.82 -0.82 3.77
CA ASN A 301 12.59 -0.98 2.99
C ASN A 301 12.86 -1.04 1.47
N VAL A 302 13.94 -0.41 0.98
CA VAL A 302 14.28 -0.38 -0.46
C VAL A 302 15.32 -1.45 -0.84
N VAL A 303 16.35 -1.59 0.00
CA VAL A 303 17.46 -2.53 -0.16
C VAL A 303 17.27 -3.70 0.81
N HIS A 304 16.59 -4.74 0.34
CA HIS A 304 16.32 -5.92 1.14
C HIS A 304 17.58 -6.77 1.38
N GLY A 305 17.59 -7.49 2.51
CA GLY A 305 18.60 -8.51 2.81
C GLY A 305 19.91 -8.02 3.44
N THR A 306 20.00 -6.76 3.89
CA THR A 306 21.17 -6.26 4.63
C THR A 306 21.28 -6.95 5.99
N SER A 307 22.45 -7.50 6.34
CA SER A 307 22.73 -8.07 7.68
C SER A 307 22.71 -6.99 8.76
N TRP A 308 23.38 -5.87 8.47
CA TRP A 308 23.40 -4.71 9.34
C TRP A 308 23.67 -3.46 8.50
N LEU A 309 23.18 -2.32 9.00
CA LEU A 309 23.33 -1.01 8.38
C LEU A 309 23.47 0.03 9.49
N ASN A 310 24.52 0.83 9.41
CA ASN A 310 24.74 1.94 10.30
C ASN A 310 24.71 3.27 9.54
N VAL A 311 24.15 4.29 10.18
CA VAL A 311 23.99 5.63 9.63
C VAL A 311 24.33 6.64 10.71
N TRP A 312 25.18 7.61 10.39
CA TRP A 312 25.57 8.67 11.31
C TRP A 312 25.83 9.99 10.58
N GLY A 313 25.90 11.07 11.36
CA GLY A 313 26.16 12.42 10.86
C GLY A 313 27.53 12.97 11.25
N GLU A 314 27.76 14.22 10.86
CA GLU A 314 28.98 15.02 11.06
C GLU A 314 29.62 14.84 12.45
N ALA A 315 28.90 15.13 13.53
CA ALA A 315 29.45 15.10 14.88
C ALA A 315 30.00 13.74 15.33
N LEU A 316 29.52 12.63 14.75
CA LEU A 316 30.05 11.29 15.01
C LEU A 316 31.25 10.99 14.11
N GLN A 317 31.22 11.44 12.85
CA GLN A 317 32.34 11.28 11.92
C GLN A 317 33.58 12.08 12.37
N GLU A 318 33.38 13.30 12.87
CA GLU A 318 34.46 14.17 13.31
C GLU A 318 35.12 13.69 14.61
N LYS A 319 34.42 12.89 15.43
CA LYS A 319 35.05 12.18 16.56
C LYS A 319 36.06 11.12 16.11
N ILE A 320 35.88 10.55 14.92
CA ILE A 320 36.71 9.48 14.38
C ILE A 320 37.85 10.07 13.52
N THR A 321 37.53 11.04 12.67
CA THR A 321 38.44 11.56 11.63
C THR A 321 39.02 12.93 11.94
N GLY A 322 38.53 13.62 12.98
CA GLY A 322 38.82 15.02 13.26
C GLY A 322 37.86 15.97 12.54
N PHE A 323 37.89 17.25 12.92
CA PHE A 323 37.07 18.30 12.31
C PHE A 323 37.45 18.51 10.84
N ASP A 324 36.47 18.44 9.93
CA ASP A 324 36.66 18.69 8.50
C ASP A 324 35.41 19.34 7.89
N VAL A 325 35.60 20.51 7.25
CA VAL A 325 34.57 21.27 6.55
C VAL A 325 33.86 20.42 5.47
N ARG A 326 34.52 19.39 4.94
CA ARG A 326 33.94 18.46 3.96
C ARG A 326 32.84 17.55 4.54
N ASN A 327 32.72 17.48 5.87
CA ASN A 327 31.70 16.69 6.57
C ASN A 327 30.39 17.45 6.78
N ILE A 328 30.37 18.78 6.54
CA ILE A 328 29.17 19.61 6.71
C ILE A 328 28.04 19.13 5.82
N ASN A 329 26.84 18.97 6.40
CA ASN A 329 25.63 18.47 5.75
C ASN A 329 25.78 17.09 5.10
N LYS A 330 26.79 16.32 5.53
CA LYS A 330 27.04 14.98 5.01
C LYS A 330 26.54 13.90 5.97
N ILE A 331 25.88 12.91 5.40
CA ILE A 331 25.37 11.73 6.11
C ILE A 331 26.13 10.52 5.59
N PHE A 332 26.63 9.74 6.54
CA PHE A 332 27.51 8.61 6.27
C PHE A 332 26.77 7.31 6.46
N PHE A 333 27.02 6.36 5.57
CA PHE A 333 26.42 5.04 5.56
C PHE A 333 27.51 3.97 5.56
N CYS A 334 27.25 2.87 6.24
CA CYS A 334 28.11 1.69 6.22
C CYS A 334 27.26 0.46 6.52
N GLY A 335 27.45 -0.63 5.78
CA GLY A 335 26.65 -1.83 5.98
C GLY A 335 27.27 -3.08 5.39
N HIS A 336 26.58 -4.20 5.62
CA HIS A 336 26.94 -5.50 5.06
C HIS A 336 25.69 -6.20 4.55
N LYS A 337 25.78 -6.80 3.36
CA LYS A 337 24.74 -7.60 2.73
C LYS A 337 25.36 -8.93 2.27
N PRO A 338 24.88 -10.10 2.75
CA PRO A 338 25.44 -11.39 2.38
C PRO A 338 25.36 -11.62 0.86
N GLY A 339 26.45 -12.06 0.25
CA GLY A 339 26.50 -12.37 -1.18
C GLY A 339 26.63 -11.18 -2.12
N VAL A 340 26.81 -9.96 -1.60
CA VAL A 340 26.95 -8.72 -2.39
C VAL A 340 28.24 -8.01 -2.00
N SER A 341 29.00 -7.48 -2.97
CA SER A 341 30.23 -6.74 -2.67
C SER A 341 29.94 -5.34 -2.12
N GLN A 342 30.90 -4.74 -1.39
CA GLN A 342 30.75 -3.39 -0.83
C GLN A 342 30.46 -2.33 -1.92
N ALA A 343 31.07 -2.48 -3.11
CA ALA A 343 30.82 -1.58 -4.24
C ALA A 343 29.38 -1.69 -4.79
N GLN A 344 28.84 -2.91 -4.86
CA GLN A 344 27.46 -3.16 -5.27
C GLN A 344 26.47 -2.61 -4.23
N LEU A 345 26.72 -2.85 -2.94
CA LEU A 345 25.89 -2.34 -1.85
C LEU A 345 25.89 -0.81 -1.81
N LYS A 346 27.04 -0.17 -2.01
CA LYS A 346 27.16 1.28 -2.16
C LYS A 346 26.29 1.82 -3.29
N SER A 347 26.33 1.18 -4.45
CA SER A 347 25.52 1.57 -5.62
C SER A 347 24.02 1.44 -5.33
N GLU A 348 23.59 0.33 -4.73
CA GLU A 348 22.19 0.10 -4.33
C GLU A 348 21.69 1.17 -3.35
N ILE A 349 22.49 1.48 -2.32
CA ILE A 349 22.13 2.48 -1.30
C ILE A 349 22.08 3.89 -1.90
N LEU A 350 23.09 4.29 -2.68
CA LEU A 350 23.12 5.63 -3.27
C LEU A 350 21.97 5.83 -4.27
N LYS A 351 21.67 4.81 -5.08
CA LYS A 351 20.52 4.83 -5.99
C LYS A 351 19.18 4.94 -5.24
N ALA A 352 19.05 4.27 -4.10
CA ALA A 352 17.85 4.41 -3.25
C ALA A 352 17.72 5.85 -2.70
N LEU A 353 18.84 6.48 -2.34
CA LEU A 353 18.87 7.83 -1.77
C LEU A 353 18.64 8.94 -2.81
N GLU A 354 18.81 8.69 -4.12
CA GLU A 354 18.47 9.65 -5.17
C GLU A 354 16.98 10.04 -5.14
N ASN A 355 16.12 9.12 -4.68
CA ASN A 355 14.69 9.36 -4.55
C ASN A 355 14.32 10.17 -3.28
N VAL A 356 15.27 10.42 -2.37
CA VAL A 356 15.02 11.19 -1.15
C VAL A 356 15.05 12.68 -1.50
N PRO A 357 13.98 13.44 -1.23
CA PRO A 357 13.95 14.88 -1.47
C PRO A 357 15.13 15.58 -0.78
N ASN A 358 15.97 16.25 -1.57
CA ASN A 358 17.23 16.84 -1.11
C ASN A 358 17.22 18.37 -1.16
N GLU A 359 16.22 18.99 -0.56
CA GLU A 359 16.08 20.45 -0.56
C GLU A 359 17.01 21.16 0.44
N LEU A 360 17.65 20.41 1.34
CA LEU A 360 18.58 20.90 2.35
C LEU A 360 20.05 20.73 1.95
N ASN A 361 20.35 20.42 0.68
CA ASN A 361 21.72 20.18 0.18
C ASN A 361 22.49 19.12 0.99
N LYS A 362 21.79 18.07 1.44
CA LYS A 362 22.38 16.90 2.09
C LYS A 362 23.31 16.20 1.09
N ARG A 363 24.45 15.71 1.58
CA ARG A 363 25.38 14.89 0.80
C ARG A 363 25.43 13.50 1.42
N PHE A 364 25.43 12.48 0.58
CA PHE A 364 25.49 11.09 1.05
C PHE A 364 26.85 10.50 0.72
N GLU A 365 27.48 9.86 1.70
CA GLU A 365 28.76 9.19 1.51
C GLU A 365 28.71 7.78 2.09
N TYR A 366 29.17 6.81 1.30
CA TYR A 366 29.35 5.45 1.76
C TYR A 366 30.78 5.27 2.26
N VAL A 367 30.90 4.79 3.50
CA VAL A 367 32.17 4.47 4.15
C VAL A 367 32.34 2.96 4.09
N ASP A 368 33.38 2.52 3.39
CA ASP A 368 33.68 1.10 3.24
C ASP A 368 34.02 0.48 4.61
N THR A 369 33.51 -0.73 4.85
CA THR A 369 33.98 -1.53 5.99
C THR A 369 35.39 -2.02 5.70
N ASN A 370 36.28 -1.95 6.69
CA ASN A 370 37.48 -2.79 6.66
C ASN A 370 37.00 -4.25 6.69
N GLU A 371 37.28 -5.00 5.61
CA GLU A 371 37.02 -6.44 5.55
C GLU A 371 37.77 -7.21 6.64
#